data_AF-A0A958JIW4-F1
#
_entry.id   AF-A0A958JIW4-F1
#
_cell.length_a   1.000
_cell.length_b   1.000
_cell.length_c   1.000
_cell.angle_alpha   90.00
_cell.angle_beta   90.00
_cell.angle_gamma   90.00
#
_symmetry.space_group_name_H-M   'P 1'
#
loop_
_entity.id
_entity.type
_entity.pdbx_description
1 polymer ?
#
loop_
_entity_poly.entity_id
_entity_poly.type
_entity_poly.pdbx_seq_one_letter_code
_entity_poly.pdbx_strand_id
1 'polypeptide(L)' 'NGCPGCQGTGYRGRMGIHEMLMIDDEVRNRIMQRGNSNQIRSASRTIRSLRYDGAQKILRGLTSFDEVLRVTQEDVL' A
#
# COMPACT_ATOMS: atom_id res chain seq x y z
N ASN A 1 0.11 13.55 -20.74
CA ASN A 1 0.08 15.02 -20.70
C ASN A 1 1.22 15.54 -19.83
N GLY A 2 2.17 16.26 -20.41
CA GLY A 2 3.28 16.88 -19.70
C GLY A 2 3.39 18.36 -20.08
N CYS A 3 3.96 19.18 -19.20
CA CYS A 3 4.16 20.61 -19.39
C CYS A 3 5.52 21.04 -18.80
N PRO A 4 6.00 22.27 -19.06
CA PRO A 4 7.26 22.76 -18.49
C PRO A 4 7.31 22.66 -16.96
N GLY A 5 6.18 22.88 -16.27
CA GLY A 5 6.09 22.83 -14.80
C GLY A 5 6.27 21.43 -14.20
N CYS A 6 6.11 20.37 -14.98
CA CYS A 6 6.42 18.98 -14.60
C CYS A 6 7.56 18.39 -15.44
N GLN A 7 8.30 19.23 -16.16
CA GLN A 7 9.40 18.84 -17.06
C GLN A 7 8.98 17.76 -18.08
N GLY A 8 7.74 17.84 -18.57
CA GLY A 8 7.21 16.90 -19.57
C GLY A 8 6.78 15.53 -19.03
N THR A 9 6.95 15.24 -17.73
CA THR A 9 6.66 13.91 -17.16
C THR A 9 5.18 13.66 -16.88
N GLY A 10 4.41 14.72 -16.66
CA GLY A 10 3.02 14.63 -16.17
C GLY A 10 2.88 14.44 -14.67
N TYR A 11 4.00 14.35 -13.93
CA TYR A 11 4.02 14.20 -12.48
C TYR A 11 4.93 15.25 -11.83
N ARG A 12 4.64 15.64 -10.59
CA ARG A 12 5.52 16.54 -9.82
C ARG A 12 5.49 16.17 -8.34
N GLY A 13 6.67 15.97 -7.77
CA GLY A 13 6.82 15.51 -6.39
C GLY A 13 6.63 14.00 -6.25
N ARG A 14 6.56 13.53 -5.01
CA ARG A 14 6.38 12.13 -4.65
C ARG A 14 5.47 12.03 -3.43
N MET A 15 4.71 10.95 -3.35
CA MET A 15 3.83 10.65 -2.24
C MET A 15 4.02 9.19 -1.84
N GLY A 16 4.16 8.92 -0.55
CA GLY A 16 4.25 7.56 -0.04
C GLY A 16 2.88 6.87 -0.05
N ILE A 17 2.86 5.57 -0.30
CA ILE A 17 1.75 4.68 0.02
C ILE A 17 2.15 3.79 1.20
N HIS A 18 1.20 3.44 2.05
CA HIS A 18 1.51 2.81 3.35
C HIS A 18 0.64 1.58 3.60
N GLU A 19 1.29 0.56 4.13
CA GLU A 19 0.68 -0.63 4.72
C GLU A 19 1.15 -0.69 6.17
N MET A 20 0.22 -0.63 7.12
CA MET A 20 0.53 -0.60 8.55
C MET A 20 -0.06 -1.83 9.24
N LEU A 21 0.82 -2.68 9.75
CA LEU A 21 0.46 -3.80 10.62
C LEU A 21 0.43 -3.30 12.08
N MET A 22 -0.76 -3.29 12.67
CA MET A 22 -0.91 -3.05 14.09
C MET A 22 -0.64 -4.35 14.85
N ILE A 23 0.22 -4.30 15.87
CA ILE A 23 0.51 -5.46 16.73
C ILE A 23 -0.50 -5.45 17.88
N ASP A 24 -1.66 -6.05 17.61
CA ASP A 24 -2.65 -6.39 18.65
C ASP A 24 -2.32 -7.73 19.32
N ASP A 25 -3.19 -8.18 20.22
CA ASP A 25 -2.99 -9.43 20.95
C ASP A 25 -3.00 -10.66 20.04
N GLU A 26 -3.78 -10.66 18.96
CA GLU A 26 -3.88 -11.77 18.02
C GLU A 26 -2.59 -11.90 17.19
N VAL A 27 -2.11 -10.79 16.65
CA VAL A 27 -0.83 -10.68 15.94
C VAL A 27 0.33 -11.04 16.87
N ARG A 28 0.33 -10.54 18.12
CA ARG A 28 1.37 -10.86 19.11
C ARG A 28 1.43 -12.36 19.39
N ASN A 29 0.28 -13.00 19.57
CA ASN A 29 0.21 -14.45 19.81
C ASN A 29 0.77 -15.24 18.62
N ARG A 30 0.47 -14.83 17.37
CA ARG A 30 1.05 -15.48 16.18
C ARG A 30 2.56 -15.31 16.07
N ILE A 31 3.10 -14.15 16.42
CA ILE A 31 4.55 -13.93 16.47
C ILE A 31 5.20 -14.87 17.49
N MET A 32 4.61 -15.00 18.69
CA MET A 32 5.12 -15.91 19.74
C MET A 32 5.09 -17.39 19.32
N GLN A 33 4.14 -17.77 18.48
CA GLN A 33 4.04 -19.11 17.88
C GLN A 33 5.01 -19.32 16.70
N ARG A 34 5.87 -18.35 16.39
CA ARG A 34 6.75 -18.34 15.21
C ARG A 34 5.98 -18.52 13.90
N GLY A 35 4.78 -17.94 13.82
CA GLY A 35 3.99 -17.91 12.60
C GLY A 35 4.76 -17.24 11.45
N ASN A 36 4.57 -17.74 10.24
CA ASN A 36 5.15 -17.11 9.05
C ASN A 36 4.44 -15.78 8.71
N SER A 37 4.98 -15.03 7.74
CA SER A 37 4.45 -13.72 7.34
C SER A 37 2.97 -13.75 6.96
N ASN A 38 2.52 -14.80 6.26
CA ASN A 38 1.11 -14.92 5.87
C ASN A 38 0.21 -15.16 7.07
N GLN A 39 0.65 -16.00 8.02
CA GLN A 39 -0.08 -16.27 9.26
C GLN A 39 -0.15 -15.03 10.18
N ILE A 40 0.91 -14.22 10.21
CA ILE A 40 0.93 -12.96 10.95
C ILE A 40 0.01 -11.94 10.27
N ARG A 41 0.05 -11.84 8.94
CA ARG A 41 -0.80 -10.94 8.16
C ARG A 41 -2.28 -11.28 8.31
N SER A 42 -2.64 -12.56 8.28
CA SER A 42 -4.03 -13.01 8.41
C SER A 42 -4.60 -12.85 9.82
N ALA A 43 -3.74 -12.79 10.84
CA ALA A 43 -4.14 -12.47 12.22
C ALA A 43 -4.49 -10.98 12.42
N SER A 44 -4.09 -10.10 11.49
CA SER A 44 -4.45 -8.69 11.54
C SER A 44 -5.86 -8.47 11.03
N ARG A 45 -6.67 -7.72 11.80
CA ARG A 45 -8.07 -7.44 11.44
C ARG A 45 -8.26 -6.24 10.54
N THR A 46 -7.25 -5.39 10.40
CA THR A 46 -7.42 -4.05 9.78
C THR A 46 -6.28 -3.64 8.85
N ILE A 47 -5.45 -4.59 8.38
CA ILE A 47 -4.42 -4.26 7.39
C ILE A 47 -5.09 -3.74 6.12
N ARG A 48 -4.67 -2.55 5.71
CA ARG A 48 -4.93 -2.02 4.37
C ARG A 48 -3.65 -2.18 3.58
N SER A 49 -3.77 -2.81 2.42
CA SER A 49 -2.61 -3.05 1.57
C SER A 49 -2.06 -1.77 0.96
N LEU A 50 -0.82 -1.84 0.48
CA LEU A 50 -0.24 -0.78 -0.37
C LEU A 50 -1.13 -0.51 -1.60
N ARG A 51 -1.67 -1.57 -2.22
CA ARG A 51 -2.58 -1.48 -3.36
C ARG A 51 -3.86 -0.74 -2.99
N TYR A 52 -4.44 -1.04 -1.83
CA TYR A 52 -5.63 -0.36 -1.32
C TYR A 52 -5.38 1.13 -1.06
N ASP A 53 -4.30 1.50 -0.37
CA ASP A 53 -3.98 2.91 -0.11
C ASP A 53 -3.68 3.68 -1.41
N GLY A 54 -2.99 3.04 -2.36
CA GLY A 54 -2.79 3.56 -3.72
C GLY A 54 -4.12 3.80 -4.44
N ALA A 55 -5.05 2.85 -4.40
CA ALA A 55 -6.38 3.00 -4.98
C ALA A 55 -7.16 4.17 -4.37
N GLN A 56 -7.11 4.35 -3.05
CA GLN A 56 -7.72 5.51 -2.40
C GLN A 56 -7.12 6.84 -2.87
N LYS A 57 -5.81 6.88 -3.14
CA LYS A 57 -5.14 8.08 -3.68
C LYS A 57 -5.47 8.35 -5.15
N ILE A 58 -5.69 7.32 -5.95
CA ILE A 58 -6.22 7.46 -7.32
C ILE A 58 -7.60 8.11 -7.27
N LEU A 59 -8.50 7.58 -6.43
CA LEU A 59 -9.86 8.11 -6.28
C LEU A 59 -9.89 9.57 -5.81
N ARG A 60 -8.84 10.02 -5.10
CA ARG A 60 -8.66 11.42 -4.67
C ARG A 60 -7.92 12.29 -5.70
N GLY A 61 -7.51 11.74 -6.84
CA GLY A 61 -6.78 12.46 -7.89
C GLY A 61 -5.32 12.79 -7.55
N LEU A 62 -4.72 12.06 -6.61
CA LEU A 62 -3.38 12.35 -6.09
C LEU A 62 -2.26 11.60 -6.84
N THR A 63 -2.60 10.52 -7.53
CA THR A 63 -1.68 9.72 -8.34
C THR A 63 -2.45 9.05 -9.50
N SER A 64 -1.75 8.42 -10.42
CA SER A 64 -2.36 7.68 -11.53
C SER A 64 -2.50 6.19 -11.24
N PHE A 65 -3.37 5.54 -12.01
CA PHE A 65 -3.52 4.09 -12.00
C PHE A 65 -2.22 3.38 -12.36
N ASP A 66 -1.53 3.85 -13.40
CA ASP A 66 -0.26 3.29 -13.87
C ASP A 66 0.84 3.34 -12.79
N GLU A 67 0.93 4.45 -12.04
CA GLU A 67 1.91 4.56 -10.96
C GLU A 67 1.66 3.55 -9.85
N VAL A 68 0.41 3.36 -9.44
CA VAL A 68 0.05 2.39 -8.40
C VAL A 68 0.28 0.96 -8.90
N LEU A 69 -0.09 0.63 -10.15
CA LEU A 69 0.23 -0.66 -10.77
C LEU A 69 1.72 -0.94 -10.82
N ARG A 70 2.54 0.06 -11.16
CA ARG A 70 3.99 -0.07 -11.27
C ARG A 70 4.69 -0.36 -9.94
N VAL A 71 4.17 0.14 -8.82
CA VAL A 71 4.89 0.11 -7.52
C VAL A 71 4.27 -0.84 -6.48
N THR A 72 3.12 -1.46 -6.76
CA THR A 72 2.54 -2.45 -5.85
C THR A 72 2.18 -3.75 -6.55
N GLN A 73 2.11 -4.84 -5.78
CA GLN A 73 1.61 -6.13 -6.27
C GLN A 73 0.09 -6.20 -6.15
N GLU A 74 -0.51 -7.21 -6.78
CA GLU A 74 -1.90 -7.57 -6.53
C GLU A 74 -2.06 -8.09 -5.10
N ASP A 75 -3.23 -7.83 -4.50
CA ASP A 75 -3.53 -8.39 -3.19
C ASP A 75 -3.76 -9.89 -3.35
N VAL A 76 -2.75 -10.68 -2.95
CA VAL A 76 -2.89 -12.13 -2.89
C VAL A 76 -3.82 -12.45 -1.72
N LEU A 77 -5.05 -12.88 -2.05
CA LEU A 77 -6.04 -13.43 -1.13
C LEU A 77 -5.63 -14.82 -0.63
#